data_AF-A0A0U1NQS0-F1
#
_entry.id   AF-A0A0U1NQS0-F1
#
_cell.length_a   1.000
_cell.length_b   1.000
_cell.length_c   1.000
_cell.angle_alpha   90.00
_cell.angle_beta   90.00
_cell.angle_gamma   90.00
#
_symmetry.space_group_name_H-M   'P 1'
#
loop_
_entity.id
_entity.type
_entity.pdbx_description
1 polymer ?
#
loop_
_entity_poly.entity_id
_entity_poly.type
_entity_poly.pdbx_seq_one_letter_code
_entity_poly.pdbx_strand_id
1 'polypeptide(L)'
;MRNRRKELPKKEIQKVQNRYATEQCSQKQLAEDFGVSVGYIKKILKEVVKWELADQERFWSKVDTSGGENACWEWLGTKDRYGYGRFWFNGKMEKAHRLAYQFTMGLIPEGQVIRHKICRNSACCNPNHLLPGTDVDNQLDKMEDGTNWRKLSYMKVLEAIFLRDIGWSNKEIAEYLGVKTITYRLSQLDDIETQQTYQERAKGIFDKEDAKNNPPIEIIIDRIIE
;
A
#
# COMPACT_ATOMS: atom_id res chain seq x y z
N MET A 1 5.09 -2.02 49.86
CA MET A 1 5.54 -1.64 48.49
C MET A 1 4.34 -1.69 47.55
N ARG A 2 3.94 -0.58 46.93
CA ARG A 2 2.86 -0.60 45.91
C ARG A 2 3.39 -1.32 44.68
N ASN A 3 2.81 -2.47 44.36
CA ASN A 3 3.12 -3.24 43.16
C ASN A 3 2.93 -2.33 41.94
N ARG A 4 4.02 -1.94 41.26
CA ARG A 4 3.96 -1.13 40.03
C ARG A 4 3.19 -1.96 39.00
N ARG A 5 2.04 -1.47 38.52
CA ARG A 5 1.28 -2.14 37.47
C ARG A 5 2.17 -2.21 36.22
N LYS A 6 2.47 -3.43 35.74
CA LYS A 6 3.24 -3.67 34.52
C LYS A 6 2.44 -3.13 33.32
N GLU A 7 3.04 -2.23 32.56
CA GLU A 7 2.53 -1.77 31.27
C GLU A 7 3.36 -2.38 30.14
N LEU A 8 2.70 -2.72 29.02
CA LEU A 8 3.33 -3.35 27.87
C LEU A 8 3.84 -2.29 26.89
N PRO A 9 5.01 -2.49 26.25
CA PRO A 9 5.44 -1.67 25.11
C PRO A 9 4.42 -1.73 23.96
N LYS A 10 4.37 -0.70 23.09
CA LYS A 10 3.43 -0.63 21.95
C LYS A 10 3.41 -1.90 21.10
N LYS A 11 4.58 -2.48 20.80
CA LYS A 11 4.68 -3.72 20.00
C LYS A 11 3.99 -4.92 20.69
N GLU A 12 4.09 -5.03 22.00
CA GLU A 12 3.44 -6.09 22.78
C GLU A 12 1.92 -5.83 22.90
N ILE A 13 1.49 -4.57 23.02
CA ILE A 13 0.07 -4.21 22.94
C ILE A 13 -0.50 -4.67 21.59
N GLN A 14 0.18 -4.39 20.48
CA GLN A 14 -0.26 -4.81 19.15
C GLN A 14 -0.40 -6.34 19.04
N LYS A 15 0.54 -7.10 19.62
CA LYS A 15 0.45 -8.57 19.68
C LYS A 15 -0.79 -9.03 20.46
N VAL A 16 -1.06 -8.44 21.62
CA VAL A 16 -2.26 -8.77 22.41
C VAL A 16 -3.54 -8.50 21.60
N GLN A 17 -3.61 -7.34 20.95
CA GLN A 17 -4.78 -6.94 20.17
C GLN A 17 -4.99 -7.85 18.96
N ASN A 18 -3.92 -8.20 18.23
CA ASN A 18 -3.97 -9.15 17.12
C ASN A 18 -4.50 -10.51 17.60
N ARG A 19 -3.91 -11.03 18.68
CA ARG A 19 -4.28 -12.32 19.24
C ARG A 19 -5.74 -12.37 19.67
N TYR A 20 -6.25 -11.31 20.29
CA TYR A 20 -7.67 -11.20 20.64
C TYR A 20 -8.59 -11.14 19.42
N ALA A 21 -8.15 -10.50 18.34
CA ALA A 21 -8.93 -10.36 17.12
C ALA A 21 -8.96 -11.67 16.29
N THR A 22 -7.85 -12.41 16.24
CA THR A 22 -7.66 -13.58 15.36
C THR A 22 -7.90 -14.94 16.04
N GLU A 23 -7.65 -15.05 17.34
CA GLU A 23 -7.72 -16.33 18.06
C GLU A 23 -8.96 -16.40 18.97
N GLN A 24 -9.49 -17.60 19.20
CA GLN A 24 -10.41 -17.86 20.29
C GLN A 24 -9.67 -17.85 21.63
N CYS A 25 -9.30 -16.67 22.11
CA CYS A 25 -8.69 -16.48 23.43
C CYS A 25 -9.56 -15.62 24.35
N SER A 26 -9.49 -15.89 25.66
CA SER A 26 -10.17 -15.08 26.66
C SER A 26 -9.28 -13.93 27.14
N GLN A 27 -9.88 -12.84 27.62
CA GLN A 27 -9.14 -11.74 28.24
C GLN A 27 -8.34 -12.18 29.46
N LYS A 28 -8.77 -13.25 30.14
CA LYS A 28 -8.06 -13.86 31.28
C LYS A 28 -6.80 -14.57 30.82
N GLN A 29 -6.89 -15.33 29.73
CA GLN A 29 -5.76 -16.04 29.15
C GLN A 29 -4.71 -15.07 28.58
N LEU A 30 -5.13 -14.01 27.91
CA LEU A 30 -4.22 -12.94 27.47
C LEU A 30 -3.53 -12.22 28.65
N ALA A 31 -4.23 -12.05 29.77
CA ALA A 31 -3.65 -11.44 30.97
C ALA A 31 -2.53 -12.33 31.55
N GLU A 32 -2.76 -13.64 31.60
CA GLU A 32 -1.80 -14.64 32.05
C GLU A 32 -0.57 -14.70 31.12
N ASP A 33 -0.79 -14.88 29.82
CA ASP A 33 0.27 -15.06 28.82
C ASP A 33 1.22 -13.86 28.75
N PHE A 34 0.69 -12.64 28.91
CA PHE A 34 1.50 -11.41 28.88
C PHE A 34 1.93 -10.94 30.29
N GLY A 35 1.53 -11.66 31.34
CA GLY A 35 1.84 -11.36 32.73
C GLY A 35 1.36 -9.98 33.20
N VAL A 36 0.14 -9.58 32.80
CA VAL A 36 -0.47 -8.29 33.12
C VAL A 36 -1.86 -8.49 33.74
N SER A 37 -2.45 -7.44 34.31
CA SER A 37 -3.79 -7.55 34.91
C SER A 37 -4.90 -7.65 33.84
N VAL A 38 -5.98 -8.40 34.13
CA VAL A 38 -7.18 -8.46 33.26
C VAL A 38 -7.78 -7.06 33.03
N GLY A 39 -7.73 -6.18 34.03
CA GLY A 39 -8.19 -4.78 33.88
C GLY A 39 -7.38 -3.98 32.85
N TYR A 40 -6.07 -4.24 32.76
CA TYR A 40 -5.20 -3.65 31.74
C TYR A 40 -5.51 -4.22 30.35
N ILE A 41 -5.71 -5.54 30.24
CA ILE A 41 -6.15 -6.18 28.99
C ILE A 41 -7.47 -5.57 28.50
N LYS A 42 -8.48 -5.43 29.38
CA LYS A 42 -9.76 -4.76 29.03
C LYS A 42 -9.56 -3.34 28.51
N LYS A 43 -8.63 -2.59 29.10
CA LYS A 43 -8.31 -1.22 28.67
C LYS A 43 -7.74 -1.20 27.25
N ILE A 44 -6.77 -2.07 26.94
CA ILE A 44 -6.11 -2.07 25.61
C ILE A 44 -6.95 -2.73 24.52
N LEU A 45 -7.92 -3.58 24.87
CA LEU A 45 -8.85 -4.22 23.94
C LEU A 45 -10.15 -3.44 23.72
N LYS A 46 -10.35 -2.29 24.39
CA LYS A 46 -11.63 -1.56 24.38
C LYS A 46 -12.17 -1.29 22.97
N GLU A 47 -11.28 -0.99 22.02
CA GLU A 47 -11.62 -0.68 20.63
C GLU A 47 -11.34 -1.85 19.66
N VAL A 48 -10.94 -3.00 20.18
CA VAL A 48 -10.61 -4.18 19.36
C VAL A 48 -11.82 -5.08 19.24
N VAL A 49 -12.27 -5.25 18.01
CA VAL A 49 -13.38 -6.13 17.66
C VAL A 49 -12.86 -7.54 17.48
N LYS A 50 -13.52 -8.51 18.09
CA LYS A 50 -13.26 -9.93 17.86
C LYS A 50 -13.84 -10.35 16.50
N TRP A 51 -13.10 -11.09 15.69
CA TRP A 51 -13.54 -11.48 14.36
C TRP A 51 -14.24 -12.83 14.41
N GLU A 52 -15.57 -12.79 14.51
CA GLU A 52 -16.37 -14.00 14.49
C GLU A 52 -16.25 -14.71 13.13
N LEU A 53 -16.19 -16.05 13.15
CA LEU A 53 -16.03 -16.87 11.94
C LEU A 53 -17.11 -16.56 10.90
N ALA A 54 -18.35 -16.36 11.34
CA ALA A 54 -19.47 -16.03 10.46
C ALA A 54 -19.27 -14.71 9.68
N ASP A 55 -18.59 -13.72 10.26
CA ASP A 55 -18.29 -12.47 9.54
C ASP A 55 -17.18 -12.70 8.49
N GLN A 56 -16.19 -13.53 8.81
CA GLN A 56 -15.12 -13.89 7.87
C GLN A 56 -15.68 -14.70 6.69
N GLU A 57 -16.53 -15.70 6.94
CA GLU A 57 -17.20 -16.47 5.90
C GLU A 57 -18.09 -15.59 5.01
N ARG A 58 -18.86 -14.68 5.61
CA ARG A 58 -19.66 -13.69 4.85
C ARG A 58 -18.79 -12.76 4.01
N PHE A 59 -17.59 -12.44 4.49
CA PHE A 59 -16.64 -11.62 3.74
C PHE A 59 -16.06 -12.40 2.55
N TRP A 60 -15.47 -13.58 2.81
CA TRP A 60 -14.79 -14.38 1.79
C TRP A 60 -15.74 -14.94 0.72
N SER A 61 -17.01 -15.16 1.03
CA SER A 61 -18.03 -15.50 0.01
C SER A 61 -18.29 -14.40 -1.02
N LYS A 62 -17.76 -13.19 -0.81
CA LYS A 62 -17.84 -12.05 -1.74
C LYS A 62 -16.51 -11.73 -2.44
N VAL A 63 -15.52 -12.61 -2.30
CA VAL A 63 -14.21 -12.45 -2.91
C VAL A 63 -14.01 -13.57 -3.92
N ASP A 64 -13.81 -13.22 -5.18
CA ASP A 64 -13.49 -14.19 -6.21
C ASP A 64 -12.01 -14.54 -6.16
N THR A 65 -11.69 -15.77 -5.73
CA THR A 65 -10.31 -16.28 -5.66
C THR A 65 -9.97 -17.23 -6.81
N SER A 66 -10.84 -17.36 -7.82
CA SER A 66 -10.70 -18.36 -8.90
C SER A 66 -9.45 -18.17 -9.77
N GLY A 67 -8.90 -16.95 -9.83
CA GLY A 67 -7.67 -16.65 -10.55
C GLY A 67 -6.38 -17.19 -9.91
N GLY A 68 -6.45 -17.78 -8.71
CA GLY A 68 -5.29 -18.32 -8.00
C GLY A 68 -4.55 -17.31 -7.13
N GLU A 69 -3.47 -17.75 -6.49
CA GLU A 69 -2.77 -17.03 -5.41
C GLU A 69 -2.05 -15.73 -5.82
N ASN A 70 -1.70 -15.62 -7.11
CA ASN A 70 -0.99 -14.46 -7.67
C ASN A 70 -1.93 -13.53 -8.47
N ALA A 71 -3.20 -13.90 -8.65
CA ALA A 71 -4.16 -13.07 -9.35
C ALA A 71 -4.83 -12.07 -8.42
N CYS A 72 -5.45 -11.03 -9.00
CA CYS A 72 -6.34 -10.19 -8.22
C CYS A 72 -7.55 -11.01 -7.74
N TRP A 73 -7.82 -10.94 -6.44
CA TRP A 73 -9.05 -11.50 -5.91
C TRP A 73 -10.14 -10.42 -5.92
N GLU A 74 -11.07 -10.50 -6.85
CA GLU A 74 -12.05 -9.44 -7.10
C GLU A 74 -13.12 -9.37 -6.00
N TRP A 75 -13.39 -8.15 -5.52
CA TRP A 75 -14.56 -7.91 -4.70
C TRP A 75 -15.84 -7.95 -5.54
N LEU A 76 -16.75 -8.86 -5.20
CA LEU A 76 -18.03 -9.08 -5.88
C LEU A 76 -19.19 -8.26 -5.26
N GLY A 77 -18.97 -7.66 -4.08
CA GLY A 77 -19.97 -6.82 -3.43
C GLY A 77 -20.00 -5.38 -3.95
N THR A 78 -20.73 -4.51 -3.23
CA THR A 78 -20.81 -3.08 -3.56
C THR A 78 -19.44 -2.42 -3.51
N LYS A 79 -19.16 -1.56 -4.49
CA LYS A 79 -17.95 -0.72 -4.60
C LYS A 79 -18.35 0.74 -4.45
N ASP A 80 -17.44 1.59 -3.96
CA ASP A 80 -17.65 3.04 -3.97
C ASP A 80 -17.31 3.67 -5.32
N ARG A 81 -17.49 5.00 -5.44
CA ARG A 81 -17.19 5.75 -6.68
C ARG A 81 -15.73 5.69 -7.14
N TYR A 82 -14.82 5.21 -6.29
CA TYR A 82 -13.39 5.04 -6.59
C TYR A 82 -13.02 3.58 -6.84
N GLY A 83 -14.01 2.68 -6.92
CA GLY A 83 -13.81 1.25 -7.16
C GLY A 83 -13.44 0.45 -5.92
N TYR A 84 -13.35 1.05 -4.73
CA TYR A 84 -13.03 0.29 -3.52
C TYR A 84 -14.24 -0.53 -3.06
N GLY A 85 -14.02 -1.83 -2.85
CA GLY A 85 -15.01 -2.71 -2.24
C GLY A 85 -15.43 -2.23 -0.85
N ARG A 86 -16.71 -2.40 -0.53
CA ARG A 86 -17.33 -1.95 0.73
C ARG A 86 -18.08 -3.10 1.39
N PHE A 87 -17.89 -3.26 2.69
CA PHE A 87 -18.50 -4.35 3.47
C PHE A 87 -19.00 -3.84 4.82
N TRP A 88 -20.21 -4.23 5.20
CA TRP A 88 -20.77 -3.91 6.52
C TRP A 88 -20.20 -4.87 7.57
N PHE A 89 -19.45 -4.32 8.54
CA PHE A 89 -18.79 -5.07 9.60
C PHE A 89 -18.81 -4.28 10.90
N ASN A 90 -19.19 -4.94 12.00
CA ASN A 90 -19.27 -4.36 13.34
C ASN A 90 -20.00 -2.99 13.39
N GLY A 91 -21.17 -2.92 12.77
CA GLY A 91 -22.03 -1.72 12.79
C GLY A 91 -21.56 -0.56 11.91
N LYS A 92 -20.56 -0.76 11.05
CA LYS A 92 -20.06 0.28 10.14
C LYS A 92 -19.67 -0.28 8.76
N MET A 93 -19.63 0.61 7.77
CA MET A 93 -19.12 0.29 6.43
C MET A 93 -17.59 0.39 6.39
N GLU A 94 -16.93 -0.73 6.18
CA GLU A 94 -15.48 -0.85 6.06
C GLU A 94 -15.03 -1.07 4.61
N LYS A 95 -13.76 -0.77 4.33
CA LYS A 95 -13.16 -1.06 3.01
C LYS A 95 -12.77 -2.54 2.94
N ALA A 96 -13.17 -3.21 1.87
CA ALA A 96 -13.00 -4.66 1.73
C ALA A 96 -11.53 -5.08 1.78
N HIS A 97 -10.64 -4.42 1.04
CA HIS A 97 -9.20 -4.75 1.07
C HIS A 97 -8.58 -4.60 2.47
N ARG A 98 -9.04 -3.64 3.29
CA ARG A 98 -8.54 -3.49 4.67
C ARG A 98 -8.95 -4.68 5.52
N LEU A 99 -10.20 -5.13 5.38
CA LEU A 99 -10.68 -6.32 6.06
C LEU A 99 -9.97 -7.59 5.57
N ALA A 100 -9.69 -7.71 4.27
CA ALA A 100 -8.94 -8.83 3.72
C ALA A 100 -7.53 -8.92 4.33
N TYR A 101 -6.81 -7.80 4.38
CA TYR A 101 -5.52 -7.72 5.09
C TYR A 101 -5.71 -8.10 6.56
N GLN A 102 -6.72 -7.54 7.22
CA GLN A 102 -6.94 -7.78 8.64
C GLN A 102 -7.19 -9.25 8.95
N PHE A 103 -8.14 -9.89 8.28
CA PHE A 103 -8.49 -11.29 8.49
C PHE A 103 -7.36 -12.28 8.21
N THR A 104 -6.32 -11.89 7.46
CA THR A 104 -5.22 -12.79 7.08
C THR A 104 -3.92 -12.48 7.79
N MET A 105 -3.59 -11.19 7.97
CA MET A 105 -2.32 -10.72 8.51
C MET A 105 -2.44 -10.12 9.92
N GLY A 106 -3.65 -9.83 10.39
CA GLY A 106 -3.90 -9.18 11.68
C GLY A 106 -4.17 -7.68 11.56
N LEU A 107 -4.27 -6.98 12.70
CA LEU A 107 -4.65 -5.56 12.68
C LEU A 107 -3.65 -4.71 11.89
N ILE A 108 -4.18 -3.73 11.16
CA ILE A 108 -3.36 -2.73 10.48
C ILE A 108 -2.63 -1.92 11.56
N PRO A 109 -1.29 -1.79 11.49
CA PRO A 109 -0.54 -1.04 12.49
C PRO A 109 -1.00 0.42 12.58
N GLU A 110 -0.88 1.00 13.77
CA GLU A 110 -1.25 2.39 14.04
C GLU A 110 -0.54 3.35 13.06
N GLY A 111 -1.31 4.25 12.44
CA GLY A 111 -0.79 5.24 11.48
C GLY A 111 -0.49 4.69 10.09
N GLN A 112 -0.81 3.42 9.80
CA GLN A 112 -0.60 2.83 8.48
C GLN A 112 -1.89 2.72 7.67
N VAL A 113 -1.72 2.77 6.36
CA VAL A 113 -2.73 2.53 5.33
C VAL A 113 -2.38 1.28 4.54
N ILE A 114 -3.39 0.60 4.00
CA ILE A 114 -3.20 -0.54 3.11
C ILE A 114 -3.17 -0.05 1.65
N ARG A 115 -2.16 -0.50 0.91
CA ARG A 115 -1.82 -0.07 -0.45
C ARG A 115 -1.89 -1.24 -1.43
N HIS A 116 -2.33 -0.96 -2.65
CA HIS A 116 -2.34 -1.88 -3.79
C HIS A 116 -1.16 -1.61 -4.72
N LYS A 117 0.07 -1.66 -4.18
CA LYS A 117 1.27 -1.18 -4.88
C LYS A 117 1.49 -1.85 -6.24
N ILE A 118 1.34 -3.17 -6.27
CA ILE A 118 1.70 -4.00 -7.44
C ILE A 118 0.51 -4.09 -8.40
N CYS A 119 -0.69 -4.39 -7.91
CA CYS A 119 -1.83 -4.67 -8.77
C CYS A 119 -2.63 -3.44 -9.20
N ARG A 120 -2.50 -2.30 -8.49
CA ARG A 120 -3.22 -1.04 -8.75
C ARG A 120 -4.75 -1.18 -8.87
N ASN A 121 -5.29 -2.25 -8.30
CA ASN A 121 -6.70 -2.60 -8.42
C ASN A 121 -7.43 -2.36 -7.09
N SER A 122 -8.22 -1.29 -7.03
CA SER A 122 -8.99 -0.89 -5.84
C SER A 122 -9.97 -1.96 -5.32
N ALA A 123 -10.41 -2.88 -6.17
CA ALA A 123 -11.32 -3.96 -5.81
C ALA A 123 -10.61 -5.23 -5.33
N CYS A 124 -9.28 -5.31 -5.47
CA CYS A 124 -8.50 -6.47 -5.10
C CYS A 124 -8.49 -6.69 -3.58
N CYS A 125 -8.81 -7.91 -3.16
CA CYS A 125 -8.80 -8.37 -1.78
C CYS A 125 -7.74 -9.47 -1.53
N ASN A 126 -6.82 -9.70 -2.47
CA ASN A 126 -5.76 -10.70 -2.30
C ASN A 126 -4.71 -10.18 -1.29
N PRO A 127 -4.49 -10.85 -0.13
CA PRO A 127 -3.50 -10.43 0.86
C PRO A 127 -2.08 -10.25 0.30
N ASN A 128 -1.68 -11.05 -0.68
CA ASN A 128 -0.36 -10.96 -1.32
C ASN A 128 -0.18 -9.65 -2.11
N HIS A 129 -1.28 -8.97 -2.44
CA HIS A 129 -1.28 -7.69 -3.14
C HIS A 129 -1.49 -6.48 -2.20
N LEU A 130 -1.58 -6.72 -0.88
CA LEU A 130 -1.90 -5.70 0.12
C LEU A 130 -0.69 -5.44 1.00
N LEU A 131 -0.18 -4.21 0.92
CA LEU A 131 0.99 -3.80 1.69
C LEU A 131 0.61 -2.70 2.69
N PRO A 132 1.00 -2.84 3.97
CA PRO A 132 0.93 -1.73 4.89
C PRO A 132 1.98 -0.67 4.53
N GLY A 133 1.63 0.60 4.67
CA GLY A 133 2.55 1.71 4.46
C GLY A 133 2.09 2.98 5.16
N THR A 134 2.92 4.00 5.14
CA THR A 134 2.60 5.32 5.67
C THR A 134 1.73 6.16 4.72
N ASP A 135 1.30 7.34 5.15
CA ASP A 135 0.67 8.29 4.23
C ASP A 135 1.65 8.84 3.18
N VAL A 136 2.96 8.87 3.50
CA VAL A 136 4.02 9.28 2.58
C VAL A 136 4.15 8.26 1.46
N ASP A 137 4.27 6.99 1.83
CA ASP A 137 4.23 5.82 0.97
C ASP A 137 3.05 5.84 -0.03
N ASN A 138 1.83 6.06 0.47
CA ASN A 138 0.63 6.12 -0.37
C ASN A 138 0.61 7.35 -1.30
N GLN A 139 1.27 8.44 -0.91
CA GLN A 139 1.46 9.60 -1.79
C GLN A 139 2.49 9.33 -2.87
N LEU A 140 3.59 8.65 -2.53
CA LEU A 140 4.61 8.22 -3.49
C LEU A 140 4.00 7.29 -4.54
N ASP A 141 3.10 6.37 -4.14
CA ASP A 141 2.37 5.53 -5.09
C ASP A 141 1.55 6.34 -6.08
N LYS A 142 0.79 7.31 -5.59
CA LYS A 142 0.00 8.19 -6.47
C LYS A 142 0.86 9.01 -7.41
N MET A 143 2.08 9.37 -6.97
CA MET A 143 3.05 10.02 -7.82
C MET A 143 3.61 9.04 -8.85
N GLU A 144 4.08 7.86 -8.48
CA GLU A 144 4.59 6.86 -9.43
C GLU A 144 3.53 6.39 -10.43
N ASP A 145 2.29 6.21 -9.98
CA ASP A 145 1.18 5.72 -10.79
C ASP A 145 0.61 6.82 -11.72
N GLY A 146 1.00 8.08 -11.54
CA GLY A 146 0.51 9.21 -12.33
C GLY A 146 -0.99 9.51 -12.15
N THR A 147 -1.63 8.93 -11.14
CA THR A 147 -3.07 9.12 -10.84
C THR A 147 -3.37 10.47 -10.19
N ASN A 148 -2.33 11.23 -9.85
CA ASN A 148 -2.46 12.62 -9.47
C ASN A 148 -2.63 13.48 -10.74
N TRP A 149 -3.88 13.83 -11.07
CA TRP A 149 -4.25 14.70 -12.20
C TRP A 149 -3.52 16.06 -12.25
N ARG A 150 -2.83 16.47 -11.18
CA ARG A 150 -2.03 17.70 -11.11
C ARG A 150 -0.52 17.51 -11.29
N LYS A 151 -0.02 16.27 -11.31
CA LYS A 151 1.42 15.99 -11.29
C LYS A 151 1.78 14.84 -12.22
N LEU A 152 2.82 15.07 -13.04
CA LEU A 152 3.49 14.02 -13.79
C LEU A 152 3.95 12.91 -12.84
N SER A 153 3.97 11.68 -13.34
CA SER A 153 4.51 10.60 -12.55
C SER A 153 5.99 10.78 -12.26
N TYR A 154 6.49 10.18 -11.20
CA TYR A 154 7.93 10.24 -10.87
C TYR A 154 8.80 9.80 -12.06
N MET A 155 8.41 8.71 -12.73
CA MET A 155 9.07 8.24 -13.96
C MET A 155 9.03 9.28 -15.08
N LYS A 156 7.87 9.91 -15.33
CA LYS A 156 7.76 10.98 -16.34
C LYS A 156 8.55 12.24 -15.97
N VAL A 157 8.73 12.54 -14.69
CA VAL A 157 9.60 13.65 -14.23
C VAL A 157 11.07 13.32 -14.48
N LEU A 158 11.51 12.09 -14.22
CA LEU A 158 12.87 11.65 -14.52
C LEU A 158 13.14 11.64 -16.02
N GLU A 159 12.21 11.13 -16.81
CA GLU A 159 12.25 11.15 -18.27
C GLU A 159 12.35 12.59 -18.79
N ALA A 160 11.57 13.52 -18.23
CA ALA A 160 11.69 14.94 -18.55
C ALA A 160 13.04 15.56 -18.18
N ILE A 161 13.66 15.16 -17.07
CA ILE A 161 14.99 15.63 -16.67
C ILE A 161 16.03 15.12 -17.67
N PHE A 162 15.99 13.82 -17.99
CA PHE A 162 16.91 13.23 -18.95
C PHE A 162 16.80 13.86 -20.34
N LEU A 163 15.57 14.00 -20.87
CA LEU A 163 15.33 14.61 -22.19
C LEU A 163 15.87 16.04 -22.25
N ARG A 164 15.69 16.82 -21.19
CA ARG A 164 16.28 18.16 -21.09
C ARG A 164 17.80 18.10 -21.09
N ASP A 165 18.39 17.20 -20.32
CA ASP A 165 19.85 17.08 -20.20
C ASP A 165 20.51 16.65 -21.52
N ILE A 166 19.81 15.92 -22.38
CA ILE A 166 20.23 15.60 -23.76
C ILE A 166 19.82 16.67 -24.80
N GLY A 167 19.28 17.81 -24.35
CA GLY A 167 19.07 19.02 -25.15
C GLY A 167 17.66 19.25 -25.69
N TRP A 168 16.65 18.50 -25.24
CA TRP A 168 15.26 18.75 -25.64
C TRP A 168 14.72 19.99 -24.93
N SER A 169 13.92 20.77 -25.65
CA SER A 169 13.18 21.89 -25.08
C SER A 169 11.99 21.40 -24.24
N ASN A 170 11.57 22.21 -23.27
CA ASN A 170 10.37 21.92 -22.47
C ASN A 170 9.11 21.73 -23.33
N LYS A 171 9.05 22.31 -24.54
CA LYS A 171 7.94 22.12 -25.48
C LYS A 171 7.95 20.70 -26.04
N GLU A 172 9.10 20.24 -26.55
CA GLU A 172 9.26 18.88 -27.09
C GLU A 172 9.01 17.82 -26.02
N ILE A 173 9.48 18.07 -24.79
CA ILE A 173 9.26 17.17 -23.64
C ILE A 173 7.78 17.11 -23.26
N ALA A 174 7.09 18.25 -23.21
CA ALA A 174 5.67 18.28 -22.86
C ALA A 174 4.82 17.54 -23.91
N GLU A 175 5.13 17.74 -25.19
CA GLU A 175 4.49 17.05 -26.32
C GLU A 175 4.74 15.54 -26.26
N TYR A 176 5.99 15.12 -26.03
CA TYR A 176 6.39 13.73 -25.86
C TYR A 176 5.69 13.03 -24.69
N LEU A 177 5.57 13.69 -23.54
CA LEU A 177 4.93 13.14 -22.35
C LEU A 177 3.40 13.19 -22.38
N GLY A 178 2.82 13.81 -23.42
CA GLY A 178 1.38 13.99 -23.58
C GLY A 178 0.78 14.98 -22.59
N VAL A 179 1.51 16.04 -22.22
CA VAL A 179 1.07 17.05 -21.26
C VAL A 179 1.10 18.46 -21.86
N LYS A 180 0.22 19.34 -21.38
CA LYS A 180 0.08 20.70 -21.92
C LYS A 180 1.33 21.57 -21.68
N THR A 181 1.93 21.45 -20.51
CA THR A 181 3.13 22.20 -20.09
C THR A 181 3.86 21.41 -19.02
N ILE A 182 5.19 21.50 -18.99
CA ILE A 182 6.01 20.89 -17.94
C ILE A 182 6.70 21.95 -17.08
N THR A 183 6.57 21.82 -15.75
CA THR A 183 7.31 22.60 -14.75
C THR A 183 7.67 21.69 -13.59
N TYR A 184 8.94 21.64 -13.21
CA TYR A 184 9.42 20.86 -12.06
C TYR A 184 10.47 21.65 -11.26
N ARG A 185 10.59 21.37 -9.96
CA ARG A 185 11.68 21.87 -9.09
C ARG A 185 12.59 20.71 -8.74
N LEU A 186 13.88 20.86 -9.02
CA LEU A 186 14.92 19.84 -8.83
C LEU A 186 15.28 19.57 -7.36
N SER A 187 14.88 20.45 -6.43
CA SER A 187 15.26 20.40 -5.01
C SER A 187 14.59 19.28 -4.20
N GLN A 188 14.15 18.19 -4.84
CA GLN A 188 13.45 17.06 -4.20
C GLN A 188 14.07 15.70 -4.54
N LEU A 189 15.20 15.65 -5.25
CA LEU A 189 15.83 14.42 -5.74
C LEU A 189 17.20 14.13 -5.07
N ASP A 190 17.42 14.68 -3.88
CA ASP A 190 18.78 14.82 -3.28
C ASP A 190 19.33 13.56 -2.58
N ASP A 191 18.72 12.39 -2.74
CA ASP A 191 19.35 11.15 -2.26
C ASP A 191 20.19 10.51 -3.39
N ILE A 192 21.46 10.26 -3.05
CA ILE A 192 22.53 9.84 -3.97
C ILE A 192 22.31 8.41 -4.50
N GLU A 193 21.69 7.53 -3.71
CA GLU A 193 21.45 6.12 -4.04
C GLU A 193 20.32 5.99 -5.06
N THR A 194 19.28 6.80 -4.88
CA THR A 194 18.27 7.16 -5.87
C THR A 194 18.95 7.63 -7.15
N GLN A 195 19.77 8.70 -7.11
CA GLN A 195 20.41 9.23 -8.32
C GLN A 195 21.30 8.21 -9.06
N GLN A 196 22.06 7.36 -8.36
CA GLN A 196 22.91 6.33 -8.97
C GLN A 196 22.08 5.23 -9.64
N THR A 197 21.09 4.68 -8.95
CA THR A 197 20.18 3.66 -9.51
C THR A 197 19.46 4.20 -10.76
N TYR A 198 19.13 5.49 -10.78
CA TYR A 198 18.48 6.13 -11.92
C TYR A 198 19.44 6.44 -13.08
N GLN A 199 20.68 6.83 -12.82
CA GLN A 199 21.70 6.98 -13.86
C GLN A 199 22.03 5.64 -14.53
N GLU A 200 22.02 4.52 -13.79
CA GLU A 200 22.20 3.18 -14.35
C GLU A 200 21.01 2.72 -15.19
N ARG A 201 19.77 3.03 -14.77
CA ARG A 201 18.56 2.80 -15.58
C ARG A 201 18.53 3.62 -16.88
N ALA A 202 19.02 4.86 -16.85
CA ALA A 202 19.09 5.73 -18.03
C ALA A 202 20.23 5.34 -19.00
N LYS A 203 21.33 4.79 -18.48
CA LYS A 203 22.49 4.33 -19.28
C LYS A 203 22.18 3.10 -20.15
N GLY A 204 21.14 2.33 -19.82
CA GLY A 204 20.78 1.12 -20.56
C GLY A 204 19.97 1.34 -21.83
N ILE A 205 19.58 2.58 -22.18
CA ILE A 205 18.52 2.79 -23.17
C ILE A 205 18.91 3.67 -24.39
N PHE A 206 19.92 4.55 -24.40
CA PHE A 206 19.95 5.56 -25.48
C PHE A 206 21.31 5.98 -26.09
N ASP A 207 21.39 5.82 -27.42
CA ASP A 207 22.05 6.70 -28.37
C ASP A 207 21.03 7.75 -28.88
N LYS A 208 21.49 8.97 -29.17
CA LYS A 208 20.70 10.17 -29.48
C LYS A 208 19.90 10.07 -30.80
N GLU A 209 20.37 9.31 -31.78
CA GLU A 209 19.64 9.09 -33.04
C GLU A 209 18.57 8.01 -32.92
N ASP A 210 18.79 6.99 -32.08
CA ASP A 210 17.85 5.88 -31.91
C ASP A 210 16.59 6.32 -31.15
N ALA A 211 16.74 7.16 -30.11
CA ALA A 211 15.62 7.73 -29.35
C ALA A 211 14.63 8.56 -30.18
N LYS A 212 15.08 9.15 -31.30
CA LYS A 212 14.21 9.90 -32.22
C LYS A 212 13.40 9.01 -33.15
N ASN A 213 13.95 7.84 -33.50
CA ASN A 213 13.39 6.95 -34.51
C ASN A 213 12.61 5.77 -33.88
N ASN A 214 12.90 5.44 -32.63
CA ASN A 214 12.27 4.35 -31.88
C ASN A 214 11.81 4.86 -30.51
N PRO A 215 10.57 5.41 -30.40
CA PRO A 215 10.03 5.77 -29.09
C PRO A 215 9.93 4.52 -28.21
N PRO A 216 10.14 4.64 -26.89
CA PRO A 216 10.21 3.47 -26.02
C PRO A 216 8.92 2.68 -26.10
N ILE A 217 9.07 1.39 -26.40
CA ILE A 217 8.02 0.40 -26.20
C ILE A 217 7.83 0.26 -24.69
N GLU A 218 6.57 0.17 -24.27
CA GLU A 218 6.17 -0.08 -22.89
C GLU A 218 6.98 -1.25 -22.30
N ILE A 219 7.99 -0.95 -21.46
CA ILE A 219 8.78 -1.98 -20.80
C ILE A 219 7.95 -2.50 -19.63
N ILE A 220 7.26 -3.62 -19.85
CA ILE A 220 6.69 -4.43 -18.78
C ILE A 220 7.86 -5.12 -18.07
N ILE A 221 8.19 -4.67 -16.85
CA ILE A 221 9.17 -5.35 -16.01
C ILE A 221 8.45 -6.43 -15.21
N ASP A 222 8.46 -7.65 -15.73
CA ASP A 222 8.17 -8.85 -14.95
C ASP A 222 9.35 -9.15 -14.01
N ARG A 223 9.30 -8.52 -12.82
CA ARG A 223 10.23 -8.65 -11.68
C ARG A 223 11.68 -8.20 -11.90
N ILE A 224 12.21 -7.50 -10.90
CA ILE A 224 13.60 -7.70 -10.47
C ILE A 224 13.59 -7.85 -8.96
N ILE A 225 14.03 -9.03 -8.52
CA ILE A 225 14.39 -9.39 -7.14
C ILE A 225 15.90 -9.17 -7.04
N GLU A 226 16.33 -8.28 -6.15
CA GLU A 226 17.22 -8.52 -4.99
C GLU A 226 17.36 -7.23 -4.18
#